data_AF-A0A9W5YC32-F1
#
_entry.id   AF-A0A9W5YC32-F1
#
_cell.length_a   1.000
_cell.length_b   1.000
_cell.length_c   1.000
_cell.angle_alpha   90.00
_cell.angle_beta   90.00
_cell.angle_gamma   90.00
#
_symmetry.space_group_name_H-M   'P 1'
#
loop_
_entity.id
_entity.type
_entity.pdbx_description
1 polymer ?
#
loop_
_entity_poly.entity_id
_entity_poly.type
_entity_poly.pdbx_seq_one_letter_code
_entity_poly.pdbx_strand_id
1 'polypeptide(L)'
;MIAALALIILISAFAYIEDDEVHLTDNILIGKCAIKEMTGHDCPSCGLTRSFVSISNGKIIDAVNYNVAGLLLYILVFSQIINSSIFLIKKRYNGYVSRFNMVFSLVICFIIIVNFLFSNLL
;
A
#
# COMPACT_ATOMS: atom_id res chain seq x y z
N MET A 1 -6.85 -10.64 -9.67
CA MET A 1 -5.86 -9.55 -9.46
C MET A 1 -6.55 -8.21 -9.19
N ILE A 2 -7.34 -7.66 -10.12
CA ILE A 2 -8.02 -6.35 -9.93
C ILE A 2 -8.97 -6.37 -8.72
N ALA A 3 -9.76 -7.43 -8.54
CA ALA A 3 -10.65 -7.58 -7.39
C ALA A 3 -9.90 -7.59 -6.04
N ALA A 4 -8.69 -8.17 -6.00
CA ALA A 4 -7.87 -8.19 -4.79
C ALA A 4 -7.31 -6.80 -4.46
N LEU A 5 -6.86 -6.03 -5.47
CA LEU A 5 -6.38 -4.66 -5.28
C LEU A 5 -7.51 -3.71 -4.85
N ALA A 6 -8.70 -3.84 -5.45
CA ALA A 6 -9.87 -3.08 -5.04
C ALA A 6 -10.29 -3.41 -3.61
N LEU A 7 -10.25 -4.69 -3.22
CA LEU A 7 -10.54 -5.12 -1.86
C LEU A 7 -9.54 -4.54 -0.86
N ILE A 8 -8.25 -4.48 -1.20
CA ILE A 8 -7.21 -3.86 -0.34
C ILE A 8 -7.52 -2.38 -0.09
N ILE A 9 -7.88 -1.62 -1.13
CA ILE A 9 -8.23 -0.19 -0.98
C ILE A 9 -9.50 -0.01 -0.14
N LEU A 10 -10.49 -0.87 -0.34
CA LEU A 10 -11.73 -0.83 0.45
C LEU A 10 -11.42 -1.11 1.92
N ILE A 11 -10.66 -2.18 2.22
CA ILE A 11 -10.27 -2.52 3.59
C ILE A 11 -9.46 -1.38 4.22
N SER A 12 -8.52 -0.76 3.49
CA SER A 12 -7.73 0.36 4.02
C SER A 12 -8.54 1.62 4.24
N ALA A 13 -9.68 1.81 3.55
CA ALA A 13 -10.61 2.91 3.78
C ALA A 13 -11.48 2.72 5.03
N PHE A 14 -11.75 1.47 5.43
CA PHE A 14 -12.43 1.16 6.70
C PHE A 14 -11.46 1.08 7.89
N ALA A 15 -10.17 0.98 7.63
CA ALA A 15 -9.13 1.03 8.64
C ALA A 15 -8.96 2.44 9.20
N TYR A 16 -8.76 2.58 10.50
CA TYR A 16 -8.33 3.81 11.15
C TYR A 16 -7.02 3.60 11.92
N ILE A 17 -6.34 4.71 12.23
CA ILE A 17 -5.07 4.71 12.96
C ILE A 17 -5.31 5.39 14.30
N GLU A 18 -5.03 4.67 15.38
CA GLU A 18 -5.10 5.15 16.77
C GLU A 18 -3.82 4.72 17.47
N ASP A 19 -3.11 5.64 18.13
CA ASP A 19 -1.83 5.39 18.83
C ASP A 19 -0.78 4.57 18.04
N ASP A 20 -0.56 4.93 16.77
CA ASP A 20 0.34 4.18 15.86
C ASP A 20 -0.14 2.73 15.57
N GLU A 21 -1.32 2.33 15.99
CA GLU A 21 -1.88 1.02 15.70
C GLU A 21 -2.95 1.13 14.60
N VAL A 22 -2.96 0.18 13.66
CA VAL A 22 -3.98 0.12 12.60
C VAL A 22 -5.11 -0.78 13.09
N HIS A 23 -6.28 -0.18 13.27
CA HIS A 23 -7.50 -0.86 13.68
C HIS A 23 -8.46 -0.94 12.49
N LEU A 24 -9.02 -2.11 12.23
CA LEU A 24 -10.13 -2.25 11.26
C LEU A 24 -11.50 -2.11 11.92
N THR A 25 -11.58 -2.39 13.21
CA THR A 25 -12.78 -2.39 14.05
C THR A 25 -12.28 -2.38 15.50
N ASP A 26 -13.07 -1.92 16.46
CA ASP A 26 -12.68 -1.79 17.89
C ASP A 26 -12.10 -3.07 18.52
N ASN A 27 -12.33 -4.24 17.90
CA ASN A 27 -11.81 -5.55 18.34
C ASN A 27 -10.77 -6.18 17.40
N ILE A 28 -10.41 -5.56 16.26
CA ILE A 28 -9.51 -6.12 15.26
C ILE A 28 -8.32 -5.19 15.03
N LEU A 29 -7.24 -5.52 15.72
CA LEU A 29 -5.92 -4.91 15.59
C LEU A 29 -5.13 -5.60 14.46
N ILE A 30 -4.74 -4.86 13.43
CA ILE A 30 -3.98 -5.38 12.28
C ILE A 30 -2.57 -4.79 12.22
N GLY A 31 -2.38 -3.59 12.76
CA GLY A 31 -1.15 -2.82 12.60
C GLY A 31 -0.24 -2.76 13.82
N LYS A 32 -0.35 -3.67 14.79
CA LYS A 32 0.63 -3.66 15.89
C LYS A 32 1.98 -4.14 15.37
N CYS A 33 2.93 -3.22 15.30
CA CYS A 33 4.27 -3.48 14.83
C CYS A 33 5.09 -4.12 15.94
N ALA A 34 5.08 -5.46 16.02
CA ALA A 34 5.92 -6.20 16.98
C ALA A 34 7.41 -5.85 16.84
N ILE A 35 7.86 -5.50 15.63
CA ILE A 35 9.24 -5.06 15.39
C ILE A 35 9.51 -3.74 16.10
N LYS A 36 8.61 -2.74 16.05
CA LYS A 36 8.77 -1.46 16.77
C LYS A 36 8.82 -1.68 18.28
N GLU A 37 8.02 -2.61 18.80
CA GLU A 37 8.01 -2.96 20.22
C GLU A 37 9.34 -3.62 20.66
N MET A 38 9.99 -4.39 19.77
CA MET A 38 11.27 -5.06 20.05
C MET A 38 12.50 -4.21 19.75
N THR A 39 12.47 -3.37 18.71
CA THR A 39 13.64 -2.62 18.22
C THR A 39 13.54 -1.11 18.41
N GLY A 40 12.36 -0.58 18.74
CA GLY A 40 12.08 0.86 18.81
C GLY A 40 11.90 1.54 17.44
N HIS A 41 12.11 0.83 16.33
CA HIS A 41 12.05 1.39 14.98
C HIS A 41 10.84 0.88 14.19
N ASP A 42 10.18 1.77 13.44
CA ASP A 42 9.06 1.39 12.57
C ASP A 42 9.55 0.45 11.45
N CYS A 43 8.87 -0.70 11.31
CA CYS A 43 9.19 -1.65 10.26
C CYS A 43 8.74 -1.10 8.89
N PRO A 44 9.51 -1.31 7.80
CA PRO A 44 9.18 -0.76 6.48
C PRO A 44 7.80 -1.22 5.99
N SER A 45 7.42 -2.46 6.30
CA SER A 45 6.12 -3.05 5.97
C SER A 45 4.96 -2.39 6.74
N CYS A 46 5.19 -2.05 8.01
CA CYS A 46 4.21 -1.51 8.93
C CYS A 46 3.93 -0.04 8.61
N GLY A 47 5.00 0.73 8.33
CA GLY A 47 4.92 2.10 7.84
C GLY A 47 4.23 2.22 6.48
N LEU A 48 4.45 1.23 5.58
CA LEU A 48 3.68 1.15 4.32
C LEU A 48 2.18 0.98 4.57
N THR A 49 1.78 0.08 5.48
CA THR A 49 0.37 -0.13 5.81
C THR A 49 -0.26 1.13 6.42
N ARG A 50 0.40 1.79 7.38
CA ARG A 50 -0.08 3.07 7.94
C ARG A 50 -0.19 4.15 6.87
N SER A 51 0.80 4.25 5.98
CA SER A 51 0.75 5.18 4.85
C SER A 51 -0.47 4.92 3.95
N PHE A 52 -0.74 3.66 3.59
CA PHE A 52 -1.92 3.27 2.81
C PHE A 52 -3.24 3.63 3.49
N VAL A 53 -3.35 3.38 4.80
CA VAL A 53 -4.54 3.71 5.58
C VAL A 53 -4.72 5.22 5.70
N SER A 54 -3.65 5.97 5.97
CA SER A 54 -3.68 7.43 6.01
C SER A 54 -4.14 8.04 4.68
N ILE A 55 -3.64 7.55 3.54
CA ILE A 55 -4.08 8.01 2.22
C ILE A 55 -5.56 7.70 2.00
N SER A 56 -5.99 6.50 2.37
CA SER A 56 -7.39 6.07 2.21
C SER A 56 -8.35 6.88 3.09
N ASN A 57 -7.87 7.38 4.23
CA ASN A 57 -8.59 8.31 5.12
C ASN A 57 -8.44 9.79 4.72
N GLY A 58 -7.77 10.11 3.61
CA GLY A 58 -7.55 11.48 3.14
C GLY A 58 -6.43 12.24 3.85
N LYS A 59 -5.69 11.60 4.75
CA LYS A 59 -4.56 12.17 5.51
C LYS A 59 -3.23 11.99 4.76
N ILE A 60 -3.06 12.72 3.66
CA ILE A 60 -1.89 12.56 2.77
C ILE A 60 -0.58 12.95 3.47
N ILE A 61 -0.58 14.01 4.30
CA ILE A 61 0.62 14.46 5.02
C ILE A 61 1.11 13.38 5.99
N ASP A 62 0.20 12.78 6.76
CA ASP A 62 0.52 11.69 7.68
C ASP A 62 1.05 10.48 6.93
N ALA A 63 0.55 10.21 5.73
CA ALA A 63 1.03 9.10 4.92
C ALA A 63 2.49 9.25 4.46
N VAL A 64 2.91 10.48 4.13
CA VAL A 64 4.29 10.80 3.79
C VAL A 64 5.19 10.66 5.02
N ASN A 65 4.72 11.12 6.18
CA ASN A 65 5.43 10.99 7.45
C ASN A 65 5.63 9.52 7.86
N TYR A 66 4.65 8.65 7.60
CA TYR A 66 4.79 7.21 7.87
C TYR A 66 5.72 6.52 6.88
N ASN A 67 5.49 6.69 5.57
CA ASN A 67 6.38 6.17 4.53
C ASN A 67 6.09 6.80 3.16
N VAL A 68 7.05 7.53 2.60
CA VAL A 68 6.97 8.10 1.25
C VAL A 68 6.77 7.02 0.16
N ALA A 69 7.39 5.85 0.34
CA ALA A 69 7.21 4.72 -0.58
C ALA A 69 5.76 4.21 -0.58
N GLY A 70 5.04 4.36 0.54
CA GLY A 70 3.63 4.01 0.65
C GLY A 70 2.74 4.87 -0.25
N LEU A 71 3.02 6.17 -0.30
CA LEU A 71 2.34 7.10 -1.21
C LEU A 71 2.57 6.74 -2.68
N LEU A 72 3.83 6.48 -3.06
CA LEU A 72 4.16 6.08 -4.42
C LEU A 72 3.48 4.77 -4.82
N LEU A 73 3.51 3.76 -3.94
CA LEU A 73 2.83 2.48 -4.13
C LEU A 73 1.31 2.65 -4.26
N TYR A 74 0.70 3.50 -3.44
CA TYR A 74 -0.74 3.75 -3.52
C TYR A 74 -1.15 4.34 -4.87
N ILE A 75 -0.43 5.36 -5.34
CA ILE A 75 -0.69 6.00 -6.64
C ILE A 75 -0.55 4.98 -7.78
N LEU A 76 0.50 4.15 -7.72
CA LEU A 76 0.73 3.09 -8.68
C LEU A 76 -0.45 2.10 -8.71
N VAL A 77 -0.88 1.59 -7.56
CA VAL A 77 -2.01 0.65 -7.46
C VAL A 77 -3.31 1.30 -7.95
N PHE A 78 -3.58 2.54 -7.54
CA PHE A 78 -4.76 3.28 -7.94
C PHE A 78 -4.81 3.50 -9.47
N SER A 79 -3.69 3.90 -10.07
CA SER A 79 -3.58 4.09 -11.52
C SER A 79 -3.83 2.78 -12.29
N GLN A 80 -3.35 1.65 -11.75
CA GLN A 80 -3.56 0.33 -12.33
C GLN A 80 -5.03 -0.07 -12.29
N ILE A 81 -5.73 0.22 -11.19
CA ILE A 81 -7.18 -0.03 -11.06
C ILE A 81 -7.96 0.81 -12.08
N ILE A 82 -7.65 2.10 -12.23
CA ILE A 82 -8.31 2.97 -13.22
C ILE A 82 -8.12 2.41 -14.63
N ASN A 83 -6.87 2.13 -15.03
CA ASN A 83 -6.57 1.63 -16.37
C ASN A 83 -7.27 0.29 -16.65
N SER A 84 -7.28 -0.59 -15.65
CA SER A 84 -7.96 -1.89 -15.75
C SER A 84 -9.48 -1.76 -15.83
N SER A 85 -10.08 -0.86 -15.06
CA SER A 85 -11.53 -0.60 -15.06
C SER A 85 -12.00 -0.03 -16.40
N ILE A 86 -11.26 0.93 -16.96
CA ILE A 86 -11.54 1.48 -18.30
C ILE A 86 -11.46 0.37 -19.37
N PHE A 87 -10.51 -0.54 -19.23
CA PHE A 87 -10.35 -1.66 -20.17
C PHE A 87 -11.46 -2.72 -20.07
N LEU A 88 -11.93 -3.04 -18.86
CA LEU A 88 -13.05 -3.95 -18.64
C LEU A 88 -14.34 -3.41 -19.29
N ILE A 89 -14.57 -2.10 -19.19
CA ILE A 89 -15.70 -1.43 -19.84
C ILE A 89 -15.56 -1.46 -21.38
N LYS A 90 -14.33 -1.37 -21.91
CA LYS A 90 -14.08 -1.38 -23.36
C LYS A 90 -13.89 -2.78 -23.99
N LYS A 91 -14.01 -3.87 -23.20
CA LYS A 91 -14.01 -5.29 -23.64
C LYS A 91 -12.92 -5.69 -24.66
N ARG A 92 -11.74 -5.08 -24.58
CA ARG A 92 -10.63 -5.32 -25.52
C ARG A 92 -9.49 -6.02 -24.79
N TYR A 93 -9.48 -7.34 -24.71
CA TYR A 93 -8.36 -8.07 -24.13
C TYR A 93 -7.20 -8.08 -25.13
N ASN A 94 -6.16 -7.28 -24.88
CA ASN A 94 -4.96 -7.24 -25.73
C ASN A 94 -3.70 -7.50 -24.88
N GLY A 95 -2.67 -8.12 -25.47
CA GLY A 95 -1.44 -8.56 -24.79
C GLY A 95 -0.61 -7.45 -24.10
N TYR A 96 -1.02 -6.19 -24.25
CA TYR A 96 -0.41 -5.03 -23.61
C TYR A 96 -0.56 -5.04 -22.08
N VAL A 97 -1.69 -5.54 -21.55
CA VAL A 97 -1.95 -5.62 -20.10
C VAL A 97 -1.00 -6.63 -19.42
N SER A 98 -0.61 -7.70 -20.13
CA SER A 98 0.33 -8.70 -19.61
C SER A 98 1.73 -8.10 -19.39
N ARG A 99 2.24 -7.32 -20.35
CA ARG A 99 3.53 -6.63 -20.19
C ARG A 99 3.50 -5.52 -19.14
N PHE A 100 2.41 -4.76 -19.07
CA PHE A 100 2.26 -3.72 -18.06
C PHE A 100 2.26 -4.29 -16.63
N ASN A 101 1.53 -5.39 -16.40
CA ASN A 101 1.53 -6.08 -15.10
C ASN A 101 2.91 -6.62 -14.70
N MET A 102 3.72 -7.09 -15.66
CA MET A 102 5.07 -7.60 -15.39
C MET A 102 6.01 -6.48 -14.94
N VAL A 103 6.00 -5.34 -15.64
CA VAL A 103 6.81 -4.17 -15.26
C VAL A 103 6.36 -3.62 -13.90
N PHE A 104 5.05 -3.59 -13.65
CA PHE A 104 4.48 -3.15 -12.38
C PHE A 104 4.94 -4.01 -11.19
N SER A 105 4.89 -5.34 -11.33
CA SER A 105 5.41 -6.25 -10.30
C SER A 105 6.90 -6.05 -10.03
N LEU A 106 7.70 -5.79 -11.08
CA LEU A 106 9.14 -5.50 -10.92
C LEU A 106 9.38 -4.18 -10.18
N VAL A 107 8.60 -3.14 -10.49
CA VAL A 107 8.69 -1.83 -9.81
C VAL A 107 8.28 -1.96 -8.33
N ILE A 108 7.24 -2.72 -8.02
CA ILE A 108 6.85 -3.00 -6.63
C ILE A 108 7.96 -3.73 -5.89
N CYS A 109 8.51 -4.80 -6.47
CA CYS A 109 9.64 -5.51 -5.87
C CYS A 109 10.82 -4.59 -5.65
N PHE A 110 11.14 -3.72 -6.62
CA PHE A 110 12.23 -2.76 -6.49
C PHE A 110 11.98 -1.76 -5.35
N ILE A 111 10.78 -1.18 -5.25
CA ILE A 111 10.42 -0.26 -4.16
C ILE A 111 10.50 -0.96 -2.80
N ILE A 112 10.02 -2.20 -2.68
CA ILE A 112 10.09 -2.97 -1.44
C ILE A 112 11.56 -3.25 -1.08
N ILE A 113 12.39 -3.62 -2.04
CA ILE A 113 13.82 -3.88 -1.83
C ILE A 113 14.55 -2.61 -1.40
N VAL A 114 14.30 -1.47 -2.07
CA VAL A 114 14.89 -0.18 -1.72
C VAL A 114 14.46 0.27 -0.32
N ASN A 115 13.17 0.11 0.02
CA ASN A 115 12.65 0.44 1.34
C ASN A 115 13.26 -0.46 2.42
N PHE A 116 13.40 -1.76 2.15
CA PHE A 116 14.08 -2.69 3.05
C PHE A 116 15.56 -2.33 3.25
N LEU A 117 16.27 -1.94 2.18
CA LEU A 117 17.65 -1.50 2.26
C LEU A 117 17.81 -0.19 3.03
N PHE A 118 16.91 0.78 2.84
CA PHE A 118 16.94 2.04 3.58
C PHE A 118 16.68 1.85 5.08
N SER A 119 15.72 1.00 5.46
CA SER A 119 15.39 0.75 6.87
C SER A 119 16.36 -0.18 7.61
N ASN A 120 17.21 -0.94 6.92
CA ASN A 120 18.23 -1.79 7.56
C ASN A 120 19.60 -1.10 7.66
N LEU A 121 19.83 -0.01 6.92
CA LEU A 121 21.14 0.65 6.83
C LEU A 121 21.22 1.98 7.61
N LEU A 122 20.09 2.49 8.11
CA LEU A 122 19.93 3.76 8.85
C LEU A 122 19.23 3.50 10.18
#